data_AF-T0BWH6-F1
#
_entry.id   AF-T0BWH6-F1
#
_cell.length_a   1.000
_cell.length_b   1.000
_cell.length_c   1.000
_cell.angle_alpha   90.00
_cell.angle_beta   90.00
_cell.angle_gamma   90.00
#
_symmetry.space_group_name_H-M   'P 1'
#
loop_
_entity.id
_entity.type
_entity.pdbx_description
1 polymer ?
#
loop_
_entity_poly.entity_id
_entity_poly.type
_entity_poly.pdbx_seq_one_letter_code
_entity_poly.pdbx_strand_id
1 'polypeptide(L)'
;MRFEEAEQYFRLTTKDQENVSYEVRVNDLVSDQHQMLRFLEMYQSQIGTTDKHVPAVAFCKWFSLVAAGFQYFVSVDNSAVDLSPGNLTIQAYPVGDYTFFS
;
A
#
# COMPACT_ATOMS: atom_id res chain seq x y z
N MET A 1 11.18 4.49 -16.45
CA MET A 1 10.91 3.21 -15.75
C MET A 1 9.68 2.58 -16.38
N ARG A 2 9.72 1.30 -16.75
CA ARG A 2 8.47 0.63 -17.16
C ARG A 2 7.61 0.43 -15.90
N PHE A 3 6.29 0.50 -15.99
CA PHE A 3 5.39 0.28 -14.83
C PHE A 3 5.71 -1.02 -14.06
N GLU A 4 6.27 -2.02 -14.74
CA GLU A 4 6.76 -3.29 -14.17
C GLU A 4 7.81 -3.10 -13.06
N GLU A 5 8.64 -2.07 -13.14
CA GLU A 5 9.67 -1.77 -12.15
C GLU A 5 9.09 -0.99 -10.96
N ALA A 6 8.00 -0.25 -11.15
CA ALA A 6 7.34 0.51 -10.08
C ALA A 6 6.75 -0.42 -9.00
N GLU A 7 6.27 -1.59 -9.39
CA GLU A 7 5.77 -2.61 -8.48
C GLU A 7 6.91 -3.20 -7.62
N GLN A 8 8.06 -3.43 -8.26
CA GLN A 8 9.24 -3.99 -7.60
C GLN A 8 9.85 -3.01 -6.58
N TYR A 9 9.98 -1.74 -6.94
CA TYR A 9 10.70 -0.75 -6.11
C TYR A 9 9.78 0.06 -5.19
N PHE A 10 8.55 0.32 -5.61
CA PHE A 10 7.65 1.26 -4.94
C PHE A 10 6.33 0.65 -4.48
N ARG A 11 6.10 -0.64 -4.79
CA ARG A 11 4.83 -1.33 -4.53
C ARG A 11 3.64 -0.67 -5.23
N LEU A 12 3.88 0.00 -6.35
CA LEU A 12 2.84 0.63 -7.17
C LEU A 12 2.60 -0.19 -8.42
N THR A 13 1.35 -0.51 -8.70
CA THR A 13 0.97 -1.28 -9.88
C THR A 13 -0.39 -0.86 -10.40
N THR A 14 -0.60 -1.04 -11.70
CA THR A 14 -1.91 -0.88 -12.35
C THR A 14 -2.56 -2.23 -12.66
N LYS A 15 -1.89 -3.33 -12.28
CA LYS A 15 -2.39 -4.69 -12.46
C LYS A 15 -3.30 -5.06 -11.30
N ASP A 16 -4.38 -5.76 -11.62
CA ASP A 16 -5.22 -6.38 -10.61
C ASP A 16 -4.44 -7.47 -9.88
N GLN A 17 -4.60 -7.53 -8.55
CA GLN A 17 -4.04 -8.59 -7.73
C GLN A 17 -5.01 -9.77 -7.67
N GLU A 18 -4.48 -10.98 -7.71
CA GLU A 18 -5.30 -12.18 -7.53
C GLU A 18 -5.57 -12.45 -6.04
N ASN A 19 -6.74 -12.98 -5.71
CA ASN A 19 -7.11 -13.39 -4.35
C ASN A 19 -7.04 -12.26 -3.31
N VAL A 20 -7.45 -11.05 -3.68
CA VAL A 20 -7.53 -9.90 -2.75
C VAL A 20 -8.39 -10.25 -1.55
N SER A 21 -7.77 -10.21 -0.38
CA SER A 21 -8.40 -10.48 0.93
C SER A 21 -8.95 -9.22 1.59
N TYR A 22 -8.44 -8.06 1.20
CA TYR A 22 -8.86 -6.77 1.71
C TYR A 22 -8.54 -5.69 0.67
N GLU A 23 -9.44 -4.72 0.53
CA GLU A 23 -9.27 -3.57 -0.36
C GLU A 23 -9.80 -2.31 0.32
N VAL A 24 -9.06 -1.20 0.21
CA VAL A 24 -9.52 0.11 0.67
C VAL A 24 -8.93 1.24 -0.17
N ARG A 25 -9.74 2.26 -0.48
CA ARG A 25 -9.20 3.48 -1.08
C ARG A 25 -8.38 4.23 -0.05
N VAL A 26 -7.22 4.75 -0.44
CA VAL A 26 -6.36 5.51 0.47
C VAL A 26 -7.11 6.72 1.02
N ASN A 27 -7.92 7.39 0.21
CA ASN A 27 -8.76 8.52 0.67
C ASN A 27 -9.70 8.13 1.82
N ASP A 28 -10.33 6.97 1.77
CA ASP A 28 -11.24 6.51 2.83
C ASP A 28 -10.45 6.12 4.08
N LEU A 29 -9.28 5.51 3.89
CA LEU A 29 -8.38 5.14 4.98
C LEU A 29 -7.86 6.36 5.76
N VAL A 30 -7.54 7.47 5.08
CA VAL A 30 -7.00 8.67 5.73
C VAL A 30 -8.07 9.62 6.27
N SER A 31 -9.30 9.57 5.73
CA SER A 31 -10.40 10.45 6.14
C SER A 31 -11.27 9.88 7.27
N ASP A 32 -11.31 8.55 7.44
CA ASP A 32 -12.05 7.89 8.51
C ASP A 32 -11.12 7.10 9.43
N GLN A 33 -11.01 7.56 10.69
CA GLN A 33 -10.24 6.88 11.72
C GLN A 33 -10.68 5.42 11.93
N HIS A 34 -11.97 5.11 11.79
CA HIS A 34 -12.46 3.74 11.95
C HIS A 34 -11.96 2.81 10.84
N GLN A 35 -11.80 3.32 9.62
CA GLN A 35 -11.20 2.57 8.53
C GLN A 35 -9.73 2.28 8.79
N MET A 36 -8.97 3.27 9.26
CA MET A 36 -7.57 3.05 9.64
C MET A 36 -7.44 2.01 10.75
N LEU A 37 -8.28 2.07 11.79
CA LEU A 37 -8.25 1.08 12.87
C LEU A 37 -8.58 -0.34 12.38
N ARG A 38 -9.64 -0.49 11.57
CA ARG A 38 -10.00 -1.80 10.98
C ARG A 38 -8.87 -2.38 10.12
N PHE A 39 -8.24 -1.53 9.31
CA PHE A 39 -7.09 -1.93 8.51
C PHE A 39 -5.92 -2.43 9.38
N LEU A 40 -5.57 -1.69 10.43
CA LEU A 40 -4.48 -2.06 11.32
C LEU A 40 -4.78 -3.34 12.12
N GLU A 41 -6.03 -3.54 12.55
CA GLU A 41 -6.48 -4.76 13.23
C GLU A 41 -6.42 -5.98 12.31
N MET A 42 -6.88 -5.83 11.06
CA MET A 42 -6.75 -6.86 10.03
C MET A 42 -5.29 -7.21 9.80
N TYR A 43 -4.42 -6.21 9.62
CA TYR A 43 -3.01 -6.44 9.37
C TYR A 43 -2.29 -7.05 10.58
N GLN A 44 -2.67 -6.65 11.79
CA GLN A 44 -2.17 -7.23 13.04
C GLN A 44 -2.38 -8.74 13.08
N SER A 45 -3.60 -9.18 12.73
CA SER A 45 -3.98 -10.59 12.68
C SER A 45 -3.13 -11.36 11.67
N GLN A 46 -2.91 -10.79 10.48
CA GLN A 46 -2.15 -11.42 9.41
C GLN A 46 -0.66 -11.60 9.74
N ILE A 47 -0.04 -10.61 10.38
CA ILE A 47 1.38 -10.70 10.78
C ILE A 47 1.59 -11.42 12.11
N GLY A 48 0.51 -11.85 12.79
CA GLY A 48 0.57 -12.66 14.00
C GLY A 48 1.19 -11.94 15.22
N THR A 49 1.04 -10.62 15.33
CA THR A 49 1.60 -9.83 16.44
C THR A 49 0.55 -9.50 17.50
N THR A 50 0.98 -9.41 18.75
CA THR A 50 0.14 -8.94 19.87
C THR A 50 0.30 -7.44 20.16
N ASP A 51 1.34 -6.80 19.61
CA ASP A 51 1.58 -5.37 19.77
C ASP A 51 0.89 -4.58 18.64
N LYS A 52 -0.10 -3.77 19.03
CA LYS A 52 -0.89 -2.90 18.14
C LYS A 52 -0.08 -1.83 17.42
N HIS A 53 1.15 -1.53 17.86
CA HIS A 53 2.00 -0.52 17.21
C HIS A 53 2.77 -1.10 16.01
N VAL A 54 3.05 -2.40 16.01
CA VAL A 54 3.75 -3.09 14.91
C VAL A 54 3.06 -2.93 13.55
N PRO A 55 1.74 -3.19 13.39
CA PRO A 55 1.08 -3.01 12.09
C PRO A 55 1.12 -1.55 11.61
N ALA A 56 1.03 -0.58 12.53
CA ALA A 56 1.11 0.84 12.19
C ALA A 56 2.50 1.23 11.66
N VAL A 57 3.57 0.78 12.34
CA VAL A 57 4.95 1.02 11.90
C VAL A 57 5.21 0.34 10.55
N ALA A 58 4.76 -0.90 10.38
CA ALA A 58 4.91 -1.65 9.13
C ALA A 58 4.15 -0.97 7.98
N PHE A 59 2.92 -0.50 8.21
CA PHE A 59 2.16 0.29 7.25
C PHE A 59 2.88 1.59 6.88
N CYS A 60 3.34 2.38 7.86
CA CYS A 60 4.06 3.63 7.58
C CYS A 60 5.33 3.39 6.75
N LYS A 61 6.07 2.32 7.05
CA LYS A 61 7.25 1.91 6.28
C LYS A 61 6.87 1.56 4.85
N TRP A 62 5.82 0.78 4.65
CA TRP A 62 5.32 0.44 3.30
C TRP A 62 4.86 1.69 2.54
N PHE A 63 4.02 2.52 3.14
CA PHE A 63 3.46 3.72 2.51
C PHE A 63 4.54 4.75 2.13
N SER A 64 5.67 4.76 2.83
CA SER A 64 6.83 5.59 2.44
C SER A 64 7.36 5.29 1.03
N LEU A 65 7.14 4.07 0.52
CA LEU A 65 7.52 3.67 -0.83
C LEU A 65 6.68 4.37 -1.90
N VAL A 66 5.42 4.69 -1.62
CA VAL A 66 4.55 5.47 -2.52
C VAL A 66 5.14 6.86 -2.75
N ALA A 67 5.59 7.52 -1.68
CA ALA A 67 6.25 8.83 -1.77
C ALA A 67 7.58 8.74 -2.54
N ALA A 68 8.35 7.67 -2.34
CA ALA A 68 9.56 7.42 -3.12
C ALA A 68 9.26 7.20 -4.62
N GLY A 69 8.18 6.49 -4.93
CA GLY A 69 7.70 6.29 -6.30
C GLY A 69 7.31 7.60 -6.97
N PHE A 70 6.54 8.45 -6.28
CA PHE A 70 6.22 9.80 -6.75
C PHE A 70 7.48 10.59 -7.09
N GLN A 71 8.44 10.63 -6.16
CA GLN A 71 9.69 11.36 -6.36
C GLN A 71 10.46 10.82 -7.58
N TYR A 72 10.49 9.51 -7.77
CA TYR A 72 11.15 8.88 -8.92
C TYR A 72 10.48 9.27 -10.23
N PHE A 73 9.15 9.15 -10.33
CA PHE A 73 8.42 9.49 -11.56
C PHE A 73 8.66 10.95 -11.98
N VAL A 74 8.63 11.87 -11.02
CA VAL A 74 8.90 13.28 -11.28
C VAL A 74 10.37 13.52 -11.66
N SER A 75 11.32 12.93 -10.93
CA SER A 75 12.74 13.32 -11.04
C SER A 75 13.53 12.55 -12.11
N VAL A 76 13.15 11.31 -12.39
CA VAL A 76 13.91 10.40 -13.27
C VAL A 76 13.14 10.08 -14.54
N ASP A 77 11.84 9.80 -14.42
CA ASP A 77 10.99 9.45 -15.56
C ASP A 77 10.42 10.68 -16.29
N ASN A 78 10.49 11.85 -15.65
CA ASN A 78 9.90 13.12 -16.13
C ASN A 78 8.40 12.97 -16.46
N SER A 79 7.67 12.20 -15.64
CA SER A 79 6.25 11.94 -15.77
C SER A 79 5.46 12.49 -14.56
N ALA A 80 4.29 13.06 -14.85
CA ALA A 80 3.40 13.61 -13.85
C ALA A 80 2.29 12.61 -13.54
N VAL A 81 2.60 11.62 -12.68
CA VAL A 81 1.64 10.61 -12.24
C VAL A 81 0.84 11.17 -11.06
N ASP A 82 -0.49 11.06 -11.12
CA ASP A 82 -1.36 11.47 -10.01
C ASP A 82 -1.47 10.35 -8.97
N LEU A 83 -0.61 10.41 -7.97
CA LEU A 83 -0.59 9.52 -6.81
C LEU A 83 -1.31 10.14 -5.59
N SER A 84 -2.28 11.02 -5.83
CA SER A 84 -3.12 11.53 -4.75
C SER A 84 -3.92 10.39 -4.08
N PRO A 85 -4.29 10.51 -2.79
CA PRO A 85 -5.09 9.50 -2.10
C PRO A 85 -6.38 9.08 -2.82
N GLY A 86 -6.95 9.97 -3.63
CA GLY A 86 -8.13 9.69 -4.44
C GLY A 86 -7.91 8.67 -5.56
N ASN A 87 -6.68 8.55 -6.07
CA ASN A 87 -6.31 7.64 -7.16
C ASN A 87 -5.57 6.38 -6.68
N LEU A 88 -5.44 6.19 -5.37
CA LEU A 88 -4.76 5.05 -4.80
C LEU A 88 -5.74 4.12 -4.07
N THR A 89 -5.57 2.83 -4.30
CA THR A 89 -6.24 1.76 -3.60
C THR A 89 -5.16 0.86 -3.01
N ILE A 90 -5.32 0.49 -1.73
CA ILE A 90 -4.49 -0.51 -1.07
C ILE A 90 -5.21 -1.85 -1.20
N GLN A 91 -4.54 -2.82 -1.80
CA GLN A 91 -4.99 -4.21 -1.83
C GLN A 91 -4.09 -5.07 -0.95
N ALA A 92 -4.68 -5.92 -0.11
CA ALA A 92 -3.98 -6.95 0.63
C ALA A 92 -4.26 -8.32 0.02
N TYR A 93 -3.22 -9.04 -0.39
CA TYR A 93 -3.33 -10.32 -1.09
C TYR A 93 -2.24 -11.29 -0.64
N PRO A 94 -2.51 -12.61 -0.69
CA PRO A 94 -1.54 -13.62 -0.31
C PRO A 94 -0.48 -13.82 -1.40
N VAL A 95 0.78 -13.96 -0.97
CA VAL A 95 1.90 -14.42 -1.81
C VAL A 95 2.65 -15.51 -1.03
N GLY A 96 2.37 -16.77 -1.36
CA GLY A 96 2.79 -17.90 -0.54
C GLY A 96 2.12 -17.85 0.84
N ASP A 97 2.93 -17.94 1.90
CA ASP A 97 2.46 -17.92 3.28
C ASP A 97 2.36 -16.51 3.89
N TYR A 98 2.59 -15.47 3.09
CA TYR A 98 2.66 -14.08 3.55
C TYR A 98 1.59 -13.21 2.90
N THR A 99 1.11 -12.18 3.62
CA THR A 99 0.28 -11.13 3.04
C THR A 99 1.13 -9.96 2.57
N PHE A 100 0.86 -9.48 1.36
CA PHE A 100 1.49 -8.32 0.75
C PHE A 100 0.49 -7.18 0.55
N PHE A 101 1.04 -5.96 0.40
CA PHE A 101 0.30 -4.77 -0.01
C PHE A 101 0.86 -4.18 -1.30
N SER A 102 -0.05 -3.77 -2.18
CA SER A 102 0.21 -2.88 -3.31
C SER A 102 -0.90 -1.84 -3.43
#